data_AF-A0A1H6YHE2-F1
#
_entry.id   AF-A0A1H6YHE2-F1
#
_cell.length_a   1.000
_cell.length_b   1.000
_cell.length_c   1.000
_cell.angle_alpha   90.00
_cell.angle_beta   90.00
_cell.angle_gamma   90.00
#
_symmetry.space_group_name_H-M   'P 1'
#
loop_
_entity.id
_entity.type
_entity.pdbx_description
1 polymer ?
#
loop_
_entity_poly.entity_id
_entity_poly.type
_entity_poly.pdbx_seq_one_letter_code
_entity_poly.pdbx_strand_id
1 'polypeptide(L)'
;MENPENKKLSPDIKGNGPLLSILKLVLGLLILSSAASFWKFGSYLSPDSLSYARLSEGFPYLLSSLSPFYPFLLSQPPLSLIPLIDRILVLNVLVFGGAIWMVVKIARKAGDYFSLIFYTFGISLLSWWSFRVIGSAHADSLFYLLLLLWLYLFVWGSKGEDYYLPAIANLSALLIWVKLNALFLIPFLVIWSFIERKKGWLLVAGTTLLSWLIYQWAIPDNILSYHLGDSPSPIASGLDAAPLFYENFATWMQVTLGLVVSDTLSQYIPRMLAFVLGIAWLAFLVLFLIGHKNKSGNKRYALLLFGTIYSLFFLGFQQWSGFREVNYRTLFPYLLVVSWSLWLFLLRIKRPKMLLLVALLVAGHTLVGHLLLWQREDVASLVEARSFHHSDLKRNIVNLLKGKRIEIRTDYPEKLMLSYRDKEVIRLDPAFAFINGKNEPLAPDKMLEQRQESLNSLMQGTAVIVLFKPDTFWKQVAENPSVHRLIDGETLILYSASLPK
;
A
#
# COMPACT_ATOMS: atom_id res chain seq x y z
N MET A 1 35.30 -14.49 -26.47
CA MET A 1 35.09 -13.04 -26.67
C MET A 1 34.52 -12.48 -25.38
N GLU A 2 35.36 -11.80 -24.60
CA GLU A 2 35.02 -11.28 -23.28
C GLU A 2 34.01 -10.14 -23.36
N ASN A 3 33.02 -10.19 -22.47
CA ASN A 3 31.96 -9.21 -22.36
C ASN A 3 32.52 -7.88 -21.79
N PRO A 4 32.45 -6.75 -22.52
CA PRO A 4 33.01 -5.47 -22.06
C PRO A 4 32.29 -4.87 -20.84
N GLU A 5 31.20 -5.49 -20.34
CA GLU A 5 30.56 -5.14 -19.07
C GLU A 5 31.10 -5.91 -17.85
N ASN A 6 32.08 -6.80 -18.04
CA ASN A 6 32.94 -7.31 -16.96
C ASN A 6 34.15 -6.41 -16.71
N LYS A 7 34.08 -5.12 -17.12
CA LYS A 7 34.88 -4.08 -16.45
C LYS A 7 34.46 -4.11 -14.99
N LYS A 8 35.21 -4.90 -14.21
CA LYS A 8 35.25 -4.87 -12.76
C LYS A 8 35.08 -3.42 -12.38
N LEU A 9 33.96 -3.18 -11.71
CA LEU A 9 33.71 -2.00 -10.91
C LEU A 9 34.96 -1.85 -10.03
N SER A 10 35.96 -1.11 -10.54
CA SER A 10 37.34 -1.19 -10.03
C SER A 10 37.35 -0.81 -8.55
N PRO A 11 38.06 -1.57 -7.69
CA PRO A 11 38.00 -1.38 -6.26
C PRO A 11 38.87 -0.18 -5.89
N ASP A 12 38.34 1.02 -6.06
CA ASP A 12 38.83 2.17 -5.32
C ASP A 12 37.97 2.33 -4.05
N ILE A 13 37.97 1.26 -3.24
CA ILE A 13 37.28 1.20 -1.95
C ILE A 13 37.97 2.11 -0.92
N LYS A 14 39.22 2.53 -1.19
CA LYS A 14 40.04 3.37 -0.31
C LYS A 14 39.50 4.80 -0.12
N GLY A 15 38.62 5.29 -0.99
CA GLY A 15 38.01 6.65 -0.89
C GLY A 15 36.58 6.70 -0.33
N ASN A 16 35.94 5.56 -0.05
CA ASN A 16 34.50 5.51 0.29
C ASN A 16 34.21 5.44 1.79
N GLY A 17 35.22 5.51 2.66
CA GLY A 17 35.05 5.45 4.12
C GLY A 17 34.01 6.44 4.65
N PRO A 18 34.11 7.74 4.34
CA PRO A 18 33.14 8.74 4.80
C PRO A 18 31.73 8.52 4.25
N LEU A 19 31.61 8.18 2.96
CA LEU A 19 30.31 7.91 2.32
C LEU A 19 29.60 6.74 3.01
N LEU A 20 30.33 5.64 3.20
CA LEU A 20 29.78 4.44 3.81
C LEU A 20 29.36 4.67 5.25
N SER A 21 30.14 5.44 6.02
CA SER A 21 29.80 5.84 7.39
C SER A 21 28.51 6.66 7.45
N ILE A 22 28.31 7.60 6.52
CA ILE A 22 27.07 8.39 6.49
C ILE A 22 25.88 7.51 6.09
N LEU A 23 26.03 6.65 5.08
CA LEU A 23 24.94 5.73 4.69
C LEU A 23 24.56 4.77 5.83
N LYS A 24 25.54 4.29 6.60
CA LYS A 24 25.33 3.51 7.82
C LYS A 24 24.53 4.29 8.86
N LEU A 25 24.95 5.51 9.16
CA LEU A 25 24.28 6.39 10.12
C LEU A 25 22.83 6.65 9.70
N VAL A 26 22.64 7.02 8.42
CA VAL A 26 21.32 7.29 7.85
C VAL A 26 20.41 6.07 7.95
N LEU A 27 20.87 4.89 7.50
CA LEU A 27 20.06 3.68 7.61
C LEU A 27 19.77 3.32 9.08
N GLY A 28 20.75 3.47 9.98
CA GLY A 28 20.59 3.23 11.41
C GLY A 28 19.50 4.10 12.03
N LEU A 29 19.49 5.40 11.73
CA LEU A 29 18.45 6.33 12.17
C LEU A 29 17.06 5.95 11.63
N LEU A 30 16.97 5.52 10.36
CA LEU A 30 15.72 5.06 9.77
C LEU A 30 15.20 3.77 10.42
N ILE A 31 16.08 2.82 10.73
CA ILE A 31 15.73 1.58 11.44
C ILE A 31 15.21 1.93 12.84
N LEU A 32 15.95 2.75 13.60
CA LEU A 32 15.55 3.15 14.95
C LEU A 32 14.21 3.88 14.95
N SER A 33 14.01 4.83 14.03
CA SER A 33 12.76 5.59 13.92
C SER A 33 11.58 4.70 13.50
N SER A 34 11.78 3.83 12.52
CA SER A 34 10.78 2.84 12.09
C SER A 34 10.41 1.88 13.22
N ALA A 35 11.40 1.36 13.95
CA ALA A 35 11.19 0.45 15.07
C ALA A 35 10.46 1.14 16.23
N ALA A 36 10.84 2.37 16.56
CA ALA A 36 10.17 3.15 17.59
C ALA A 36 8.71 3.47 17.21
N SER A 37 8.45 3.87 15.96
CA SER A 37 7.09 4.07 15.46
C SER A 37 6.28 2.78 15.49
N PHE A 38 6.85 1.65 15.05
CA PHE A 38 6.17 0.36 15.11
C PHE A 38 5.91 -0.10 16.55
N TRP A 39 6.83 0.18 17.48
CA TRP A 39 6.63 -0.11 18.90
C TRP A 39 5.45 0.68 19.49
N LYS A 40 5.35 1.98 19.15
CA LYS A 40 4.30 2.87 19.66
C LYS A 40 2.92 2.59 19.03
N PHE A 41 2.87 2.41 17.71
CA PHE A 41 1.60 2.36 16.96
C PHE A 41 1.26 0.94 16.47
N GLY A 42 2.25 0.06 16.31
CA GLY A 42 2.07 -1.22 15.62
C GLY A 42 1.82 -1.01 14.12
N SER A 43 1.03 -1.90 13.54
CA SER A 43 0.64 -1.80 12.13
C SER A 43 -0.44 -0.75 11.91
N TYR A 44 -0.36 -0.01 10.81
CA TYR A 44 -1.40 0.96 10.45
C TYR A 44 -2.66 0.26 9.98
N LEU A 45 -3.81 0.79 10.39
CA LEU A 45 -5.12 0.33 9.98
C LEU A 45 -5.65 1.21 8.85
N SER A 46 -6.17 0.57 7.82
CA SER A 46 -6.96 1.20 6.76
C SER A 46 -8.36 0.57 6.73
N PRO A 47 -9.32 1.16 5.99
CA PRO A 47 -10.60 0.51 5.76
C PRO A 47 -10.46 -0.92 5.21
N ASP A 48 -9.45 -1.16 4.34
CA ASP A 48 -9.17 -2.48 3.79
C ASP A 48 -8.76 -3.49 4.88
N SER A 49 -8.02 -3.05 5.92
CA SER A 49 -7.62 -3.90 7.04
C SER A 49 -8.83 -4.53 7.73
N LEU A 50 -9.90 -3.76 7.93
CA LEU A 50 -11.14 -4.26 8.52
C LEU A 50 -11.82 -5.25 7.58
N SER A 51 -11.94 -4.90 6.31
CA SER A 51 -12.64 -5.75 5.35
C SER A 51 -11.91 -7.09 5.15
N TYR A 52 -10.56 -7.11 5.22
CA TYR A 52 -9.79 -8.34 5.28
C TYR A 52 -10.00 -9.12 6.58
N ALA A 53 -10.08 -8.44 7.73
CA ALA A 53 -10.39 -9.07 9.01
C ALA A 53 -11.79 -9.72 9.00
N ARG A 54 -12.81 -9.03 8.47
CA ARG A 54 -14.16 -9.59 8.29
C ARG A 54 -14.14 -10.78 7.33
N LEU A 55 -13.44 -10.67 6.21
CA LEU A 55 -13.34 -11.79 5.27
C LEU A 55 -12.73 -13.06 5.92
N SER A 56 -11.75 -12.90 6.82
CA SER A 56 -11.16 -14.02 7.57
C SER A 56 -12.11 -14.69 8.58
N GLU A 57 -13.22 -14.05 8.91
CA GLU A 57 -14.25 -14.53 9.84
C GLU A 57 -15.53 -15.01 9.11
N GLY A 58 -15.50 -15.11 7.78
CA GLY A 58 -16.58 -15.73 7.01
C GLY A 58 -17.61 -14.75 6.41
N PHE A 59 -17.19 -13.54 6.02
CA PHE A 59 -18.02 -12.59 5.26
C PHE A 59 -17.66 -12.61 3.76
N PRO A 60 -18.18 -13.57 2.96
CA PRO A 60 -17.71 -13.83 1.60
C PRO A 60 -18.09 -12.76 0.59
N TYR A 61 -19.11 -11.93 0.84
CA TYR A 61 -19.50 -10.85 -0.08
C TYR A 61 -18.38 -9.83 -0.30
N LEU A 62 -17.40 -9.74 0.62
CA LEU A 62 -16.23 -8.85 0.49
C LEU A 62 -15.21 -9.35 -0.54
N LEU A 63 -15.32 -10.60 -1.03
CA LEU A 63 -14.48 -11.11 -2.12
C LEU A 63 -14.72 -10.37 -3.45
N SER A 64 -15.81 -9.63 -3.56
CA SER A 64 -16.08 -8.80 -4.72
C SER A 64 -15.15 -7.60 -4.84
N SER A 65 -14.56 -7.15 -3.73
CA SER A 65 -13.68 -5.98 -3.68
C SER A 65 -12.28 -6.30 -3.17
N LEU A 66 -12.03 -7.51 -2.65
CA LEU A 66 -10.77 -7.88 -2.00
C LEU A 66 -10.25 -9.25 -2.43
N SER A 67 -8.93 -9.34 -2.54
CA SER A 67 -8.24 -10.59 -2.84
C SER A 67 -8.24 -11.57 -1.65
N PRO A 68 -8.47 -12.88 -1.87
CA PRO A 68 -8.70 -13.84 -0.79
C PRO A 68 -7.42 -14.26 -0.04
N PHE A 69 -6.23 -14.02 -0.60
CA PHE A 69 -5.01 -14.64 -0.11
C PHE A 69 -4.56 -14.14 1.26
N TYR A 70 -4.71 -12.85 1.55
CA TYR A 70 -4.33 -12.30 2.86
C TYR A 70 -5.20 -12.87 4.00
N PRO A 71 -6.54 -12.88 3.90
CA PRO A 71 -7.40 -13.59 4.85
C PRO A 71 -7.13 -15.08 4.95
N PHE A 72 -6.87 -15.74 3.81
CA PHE A 72 -6.50 -17.15 3.79
C PHE A 72 -5.27 -17.43 4.65
N LEU A 73 -4.21 -16.61 4.55
CA LEU A 73 -3.04 -16.76 5.41
C LEU A 73 -3.36 -16.55 6.89
N LEU A 74 -4.18 -15.55 7.23
CA LEU A 74 -4.61 -15.32 8.61
C LEU A 74 -5.43 -16.48 9.20
N SER A 75 -6.08 -17.28 8.35
CA SER A 75 -6.86 -18.45 8.76
C SER A 75 -6.06 -19.76 8.78
N GLN A 76 -4.78 -19.78 8.37
CA GLN A 76 -3.95 -20.99 8.40
C GLN A 76 -3.14 -21.13 9.69
N PRO A 77 -2.87 -22.37 10.16
CA PRO A 77 -1.89 -22.60 11.22
C PRO A 77 -0.48 -22.13 10.83
N PRO A 78 0.35 -21.63 11.78
CA PRO A 78 0.06 -21.47 13.20
C PRO A 78 -0.69 -20.16 13.52
N LEU A 79 -0.92 -19.27 12.55
CA LEU A 79 -1.59 -17.99 12.79
C LEU A 79 -3.02 -18.21 13.33
N SER A 80 -3.75 -19.19 12.80
CA SER A 80 -5.09 -19.52 13.27
C SER A 80 -5.21 -19.88 14.76
N LEU A 81 -4.08 -20.16 15.44
CA LEU A 81 -4.03 -20.55 16.86
C LEU A 81 -3.96 -19.37 17.83
N ILE A 82 -3.69 -18.15 17.36
CA ILE A 82 -3.59 -16.95 18.21
C ILE A 82 -4.75 -15.96 17.92
N PRO A 83 -5.05 -14.96 18.76
CA PRO A 83 -6.10 -13.97 18.49
C PRO A 83 -5.84 -13.13 17.23
N LEU A 84 -6.89 -12.72 16.50
CA LEU A 84 -6.77 -12.04 15.20
C LEU A 84 -5.83 -10.82 15.23
N ILE A 85 -5.94 -9.96 16.25
CA ILE A 85 -5.08 -8.78 16.41
C ILE A 85 -3.60 -9.21 16.46
N ASP A 86 -3.28 -10.28 17.19
CA ASP A 86 -1.93 -10.80 17.28
C ASP A 86 -1.48 -11.49 15.97
N ARG A 87 -2.39 -12.15 15.23
CA ARG A 87 -2.10 -12.70 13.88
C ARG A 87 -1.62 -11.62 12.92
N ILE A 88 -2.32 -10.50 12.89
CA ILE A 88 -2.00 -9.36 12.02
C ILE A 88 -0.62 -8.80 12.41
N LEU A 89 -0.35 -8.65 13.71
CA LEU A 89 0.95 -8.17 14.19
C LEU A 89 2.08 -9.11 13.78
N VAL A 90 1.93 -10.41 14.04
CA VAL A 90 2.94 -11.44 13.69
C VAL A 90 3.20 -11.44 12.18
N LEU A 91 2.14 -11.44 11.37
CA LEU A 91 2.27 -11.41 9.92
C LEU A 91 3.04 -10.17 9.45
N ASN A 92 2.76 -8.99 9.99
CA ASN A 92 3.49 -7.76 9.62
C ASN A 92 4.96 -7.78 10.05
N VAL A 93 5.28 -8.36 11.22
CA VAL A 93 6.69 -8.56 11.63
C VAL A 93 7.40 -9.51 10.67
N LEU A 94 6.74 -10.59 10.25
CA LEU A 94 7.28 -11.53 9.26
C LEU A 94 7.47 -10.86 7.89
N VAL A 95 6.51 -10.05 7.44
CA VAL A 95 6.61 -9.31 6.18
C VAL A 95 7.78 -8.34 6.21
N PHE A 96 7.89 -7.54 7.27
CA PHE A 96 8.98 -6.56 7.43
C PHE A 96 10.34 -7.23 7.52
N GLY A 97 10.48 -8.26 8.37
CA GLY A 97 11.71 -9.05 8.49
C GLY A 97 12.09 -9.74 7.17
N GLY A 98 11.10 -10.29 6.46
CA GLY A 98 11.28 -10.88 5.13
C GLY A 98 11.77 -9.85 4.12
N ALA A 99 11.25 -8.63 4.14
CA ALA A 99 11.66 -7.57 3.22
C ALA A 99 13.12 -7.14 3.45
N ILE A 100 13.54 -6.99 4.72
CA ILE A 100 14.95 -6.75 5.07
C ILE A 100 15.83 -7.91 4.60
N TRP A 101 15.41 -9.15 4.86
CA TRP A 101 16.12 -10.34 4.42
C TRP A 101 16.30 -10.39 2.90
N MET A 102 15.29 -9.98 2.13
CA MET A 102 15.38 -9.87 0.67
C MET A 102 16.42 -8.82 0.24
N VAL A 103 16.47 -7.65 0.88
CA VAL A 103 17.51 -6.64 0.60
C VAL A 103 18.90 -7.20 0.90
N VAL A 104 19.08 -7.94 2.00
CA VAL A 104 20.35 -8.62 2.31
C VAL A 104 20.71 -9.64 1.23
N LYS A 105 19.76 -10.47 0.77
CA LYS A 105 19.98 -11.45 -0.30
C LYS A 105 20.41 -10.79 -1.61
N ILE A 106 19.75 -9.70 -2.01
CA ILE A 106 20.10 -8.91 -3.18
C ILE A 106 21.50 -8.32 -3.03
N ALA A 107 21.82 -7.73 -1.87
CA ALA A 107 23.12 -7.16 -1.60
C ALA A 107 24.24 -8.20 -1.69
N ARG A 108 24.03 -9.44 -1.21
CA ARG A 108 25.02 -10.53 -1.31
C ARG A 108 25.38 -10.86 -2.76
N LYS A 109 24.43 -10.74 -3.70
CA LYS A 109 24.68 -10.92 -5.14
C LYS A 109 25.52 -9.80 -5.76
N ALA A 110 25.79 -8.72 -5.01
CA ALA A 110 26.64 -7.61 -5.47
C ALA A 110 28.12 -7.77 -5.10
N GLY A 111 28.51 -8.83 -4.37
CA GLY A 111 29.91 -9.11 -4.02
C GLY A 111 30.55 -7.95 -3.26
N ASP A 112 31.63 -7.39 -3.80
CA ASP A 112 32.38 -6.26 -3.22
C ASP A 112 31.52 -5.01 -2.95
N TYR A 113 30.37 -4.89 -3.63
CA TYR A 113 29.42 -3.78 -3.47
C TYR A 113 28.33 -4.06 -2.43
N PHE A 114 28.42 -5.18 -1.70
CA PHE A 114 27.46 -5.61 -0.70
C PHE A 114 26.99 -4.46 0.18
N SER A 115 27.92 -3.78 0.84
CA SER A 115 27.60 -2.73 1.81
C SER A 115 26.87 -1.56 1.16
N LEU A 116 27.33 -1.09 0.00
CA LEU A 116 26.70 0.03 -0.70
C LEU A 116 25.28 -0.30 -1.17
N ILE A 117 25.07 -1.50 -1.72
CA ILE A 117 23.73 -1.94 -2.14
C ILE A 117 22.83 -2.13 -0.93
N PHE A 118 23.32 -2.77 0.13
CA PHE A 118 22.54 -2.97 1.36
C PHE A 118 22.06 -1.64 1.93
N TYR A 119 22.94 -0.65 2.09
CA TYR A 119 22.55 0.64 2.65
C TYR A 119 21.63 1.44 1.72
N THR A 120 21.92 1.52 0.42
CA THR A 120 21.08 2.28 -0.52
C THR A 120 19.70 1.67 -0.70
N PHE A 121 19.61 0.35 -0.86
CA PHE A 121 18.32 -0.34 -1.00
C PHE A 121 17.58 -0.38 0.34
N GLY A 122 18.29 -0.46 1.47
CA GLY A 122 17.72 -0.33 2.80
C GLY A 122 17.10 1.05 3.05
N ILE A 123 17.74 2.12 2.58
CA ILE A 123 17.17 3.48 2.65
C ILE A 123 15.90 3.58 1.81
N SER A 124 15.87 3.01 0.61
CA SER A 124 14.61 2.92 -0.18
C SER A 124 13.54 2.10 0.55
N LEU A 125 13.90 0.97 1.14
CA LEU A 125 12.97 0.09 1.84
C LEU A 125 12.32 0.79 3.04
N LEU A 126 13.08 1.59 3.77
CA LEU A 126 12.60 2.34 4.93
C LEU A 126 12.13 3.75 4.60
N SER A 127 12.12 4.15 3.33
CA SER A 127 11.61 5.46 2.92
C SER A 127 10.13 5.63 3.26
N TRP A 128 9.68 6.87 3.43
CA TRP A 128 8.34 7.20 3.89
C TRP A 128 7.19 6.49 3.14
N TRP A 129 7.27 6.42 1.80
CA TRP A 129 6.25 5.73 1.00
C TRP A 129 6.28 4.21 1.21
N SER A 130 7.48 3.62 1.28
CA SER A 130 7.67 2.17 1.41
C SER A 130 7.30 1.69 2.81
N PHE A 131 7.72 2.43 3.85
CA PHE A 131 7.39 2.16 5.25
C PHE A 131 5.87 2.08 5.47
N ARG A 132 5.09 3.01 4.89
CA ARG A 132 3.64 2.99 5.00
C ARG A 132 3.01 1.77 4.32
N VAL A 133 3.55 1.31 3.20
CA VAL A 133 3.03 0.10 2.50
C VAL A 133 3.38 -1.17 3.29
N ILE A 134 4.63 -1.34 3.69
CA ILE A 134 5.10 -2.52 4.43
C ILE A 134 4.50 -2.59 5.83
N GLY A 135 4.30 -1.44 6.49
CA GLY A 135 3.72 -1.35 7.83
C GLY A 135 2.20 -1.41 7.89
N SER A 136 1.51 -1.53 6.75
CA SER A 136 0.05 -1.61 6.69
C SER A 136 -0.48 -3.03 6.94
N ALA A 137 -1.57 -3.14 7.69
CA ALA A 137 -2.22 -4.41 8.01
C ALA A 137 -3.19 -4.91 6.92
N HIS A 138 -2.68 -5.14 5.70
CA HIS A 138 -3.49 -5.69 4.60
C HIS A 138 -2.63 -6.28 3.47
N ALA A 139 -3.26 -6.75 2.39
CA ALA A 139 -2.62 -7.50 1.30
C ALA A 139 -1.45 -6.78 0.59
N ASP A 140 -1.34 -5.46 0.70
CA ASP A 140 -0.28 -4.70 0.01
C ASP A 140 1.09 -4.98 0.61
N SER A 141 1.19 -5.15 1.92
CA SER A 141 2.45 -5.48 2.58
C SER A 141 2.94 -6.86 2.15
N LEU A 142 2.03 -7.83 2.03
CA LEU A 142 2.31 -9.17 1.53
C LEU A 142 2.68 -9.18 0.04
N PHE A 143 1.94 -8.45 -0.79
CA PHE A 143 2.26 -8.28 -2.21
C PHE A 143 3.65 -7.65 -2.38
N TYR A 144 4.00 -6.68 -1.54
CA TYR A 144 5.33 -6.07 -1.53
C TYR A 144 6.43 -7.10 -1.32
N LEU A 145 6.31 -7.94 -0.28
CA LEU A 145 7.31 -8.98 0.01
C LEU A 145 7.41 -10.01 -1.12
N LEU A 146 6.29 -10.52 -1.62
CA LEU A 146 6.28 -11.49 -2.71
C LEU A 146 6.84 -10.88 -4.00
N LEU A 147 6.59 -9.59 -4.24
CA LEU A 147 7.17 -8.87 -5.36
C LEU A 147 8.68 -8.68 -5.20
N LEU A 148 9.20 -8.41 -4.00
CA LEU A 148 10.65 -8.39 -3.74
C LEU A 148 11.29 -9.74 -4.07
N LEU A 149 10.65 -10.85 -3.66
CA LEU A 149 11.09 -12.19 -4.00
C LEU A 149 11.07 -12.42 -5.52
N TRP A 150 10.00 -11.99 -6.18
CA TRP A 150 9.86 -12.10 -7.63
C TRP A 150 10.94 -11.32 -8.36
N LEU A 151 11.19 -10.06 -7.96
CA LEU A 151 12.24 -9.21 -8.52
C LEU A 151 13.64 -9.78 -8.26
N TYR A 152 13.87 -10.36 -7.08
CA TYR A 152 15.11 -11.05 -6.77
C TYR A 152 15.36 -12.21 -7.74
N LEU A 153 14.38 -13.11 -7.91
CA LEU A 153 14.50 -14.22 -8.86
C LEU A 153 14.69 -13.70 -10.29
N PHE A 154 13.87 -12.75 -10.72
CA PHE A 154 13.88 -12.24 -12.08
C PHE A 154 15.19 -11.54 -12.48
N VAL A 155 15.72 -10.66 -11.61
CA VAL A 155 16.89 -9.79 -11.92
C VAL A 155 18.21 -10.39 -11.43
N TRP A 156 18.21 -11.11 -10.31
CA TRP A 156 19.42 -11.63 -9.65
C TRP A 156 19.47 -13.17 -9.53
N GLY A 157 18.43 -13.89 -9.96
CA GLY A 157 18.34 -15.33 -9.88
C GLY A 157 19.25 -16.07 -10.87
N SER A 158 19.57 -17.31 -10.53
CA SER A 158 20.38 -18.22 -11.36
C SER A 158 19.51 -18.84 -12.45
N LYS A 159 19.44 -18.20 -13.62
CA LYS A 159 18.56 -18.62 -14.75
C LYS A 159 18.88 -19.98 -15.38
N GLY A 160 19.98 -20.61 -14.98
CA GLY A 160 20.45 -21.92 -15.46
C GLY A 160 20.06 -23.10 -14.58
N GLU A 161 19.39 -22.88 -13.45
CA GLU A 161 18.90 -23.95 -12.58
C GLU A 161 17.53 -24.48 -13.07
N ASP A 162 17.32 -25.79 -13.04
CA ASP A 162 16.10 -26.43 -13.56
C ASP A 162 14.83 -25.97 -12.85
N TYR A 163 14.93 -25.66 -11.56
CA TYR A 163 13.81 -25.19 -10.73
C TYR A 163 13.50 -23.69 -10.89
N TYR A 164 14.33 -22.93 -11.62
CA TYR A 164 14.18 -21.49 -11.74
C TYR A 164 12.86 -21.07 -12.41
N LEU A 165 12.57 -21.64 -13.58
CA LEU A 165 11.35 -21.30 -14.33
C LEU A 165 10.07 -21.78 -13.62
N PRO A 166 10.00 -23.00 -13.07
CA PRO A 166 8.87 -23.41 -12.23
C PRO A 166 8.66 -22.50 -11.01
N ALA A 167 9.73 -22.09 -10.32
CA ALA A 167 9.61 -21.22 -9.15
C ALA A 167 9.01 -19.84 -9.49
N ILE A 168 9.49 -19.20 -10.57
CA ILE A 168 8.96 -17.90 -10.99
C ILE A 168 7.54 -18.03 -11.59
N ALA A 169 7.21 -19.16 -12.24
CA ALA A 169 5.85 -19.44 -12.71
C ALA A 169 4.86 -19.54 -11.54
N ASN A 170 5.17 -20.35 -10.53
CA ASN A 170 4.33 -20.48 -9.33
C ASN A 170 4.20 -19.15 -8.59
N LEU A 171 5.29 -18.39 -8.45
CA LEU A 171 5.25 -17.09 -7.80
C LEU A 171 4.42 -16.06 -8.59
N SER A 172 4.52 -16.05 -9.92
CA SER A 172 3.71 -15.15 -10.77
C SER A 172 2.23 -15.51 -10.71
N ALA A 173 1.91 -16.81 -10.71
CA ALA A 173 0.55 -17.30 -10.52
C ALA A 173 -0.02 -16.93 -9.15
N LEU A 174 0.78 -17.08 -8.08
CA LEU A 174 0.40 -16.73 -6.71
C LEU A 174 0.13 -15.23 -6.54
N LEU A 175 0.93 -14.37 -7.15
CA LEU A 175 0.77 -12.92 -7.06
C LEU A 175 -0.61 -12.44 -7.53
N ILE A 176 -1.25 -13.14 -8.48
CA ILE A 176 -2.63 -12.86 -8.92
C ILE A 176 -3.63 -13.00 -7.76
N TRP A 177 -3.50 -14.06 -6.96
CA TRP A 177 -4.37 -14.31 -5.81
C TRP A 177 -4.15 -13.32 -4.66
N VAL A 178 -2.96 -12.71 -4.60
CA VAL A 178 -2.64 -11.68 -3.60
C VAL A 178 -3.18 -10.33 -4.02
N LYS A 179 -2.96 -9.94 -5.29
CA LYS A 179 -3.47 -8.69 -5.84
C LYS A 179 -3.56 -8.77 -7.36
N LEU A 180 -4.72 -8.41 -7.92
CA LEU A 180 -4.93 -8.38 -9.39
C LEU A 180 -4.01 -7.39 -10.11
N ASN A 181 -3.40 -6.44 -9.39
CA ASN A 181 -2.35 -5.60 -9.95
C ASN A 181 -1.20 -6.40 -10.56
N ALA A 182 -1.03 -7.69 -10.26
CA ALA A 182 -0.05 -8.57 -10.92
C ALA A 182 -0.38 -8.95 -12.37
N LEU A 183 -1.56 -8.62 -12.90
CA LEU A 183 -1.91 -8.90 -14.30
C LEU A 183 -0.98 -8.23 -15.32
N PHE A 184 -0.35 -7.10 -14.98
CA PHE A 184 0.68 -6.47 -15.81
C PHE A 184 1.89 -7.39 -16.08
N LEU A 185 2.11 -8.43 -15.26
CA LEU A 185 3.17 -9.41 -15.49
C LEU A 185 2.98 -10.13 -16.82
N ILE A 186 1.74 -10.30 -17.30
CA ILE A 186 1.47 -10.97 -18.58
C ILE A 186 2.11 -10.20 -19.75
N PRO A 187 1.75 -8.93 -20.03
CA PRO A 187 2.41 -8.17 -21.11
C PRO A 187 3.90 -7.98 -20.84
N PHE A 188 4.32 -7.84 -19.58
CA PHE A 188 5.73 -7.75 -19.21
C PHE A 188 6.53 -8.99 -19.64
N LEU A 189 6.06 -10.18 -19.28
CA LEU A 189 6.73 -11.46 -19.55
C LEU A 189 6.73 -11.80 -21.04
N VAL A 190 5.67 -11.43 -21.77
CA VAL A 190 5.61 -11.56 -23.23
C VAL A 190 6.70 -10.70 -23.87
N ILE A 191 6.78 -9.42 -23.51
CA ILE A 191 7.83 -8.51 -24.01
C ILE A 191 9.22 -9.01 -23.62
N TRP A 192 9.39 -9.47 -22.39
CA TRP A 192 10.66 -10.00 -21.90
C TRP A 192 11.10 -11.27 -22.64
N SER A 193 10.15 -12.15 -23.00
CA SER A 193 10.42 -13.34 -23.82
C SER A 193 11.07 -12.98 -25.16
N PHE A 194 10.60 -11.91 -25.82
CA PHE A 194 11.20 -11.43 -27.06
C PHE A 194 12.61 -10.85 -26.85
N ILE A 195 12.82 -10.15 -25.73
CA ILE A 195 14.11 -9.54 -25.39
C ILE A 195 15.16 -10.59 -25.05
N GLU A 196 14.83 -11.57 -24.21
CA GLU A 196 15.76 -12.63 -23.79
C GLU A 196 15.80 -13.81 -24.78
N ARG A 197 14.85 -13.89 -25.72
CA ARG A 197 14.71 -14.98 -26.71
C ARG A 197 14.58 -16.36 -26.07
N LYS A 198 14.03 -16.44 -24.85
CA LYS A 198 13.81 -17.70 -24.10
C LYS A 198 12.32 -17.99 -23.99
N LYS A 199 11.86 -19.02 -24.71
CA LYS A 199 10.44 -19.45 -24.73
C LYS A 199 9.88 -19.79 -23.34
N GLY A 200 10.75 -20.18 -22.39
CA GLY A 200 10.35 -20.43 -21.01
C GLY A 200 9.57 -19.29 -20.35
N TRP A 201 9.80 -18.03 -20.75
CA TRP A 201 9.03 -16.89 -20.25
C TRP A 201 7.58 -16.86 -20.73
N LEU A 202 7.28 -17.43 -21.90
CA LEU A 202 5.90 -17.59 -22.36
C LEU A 202 5.15 -18.62 -21.52
N LEU A 203 5.83 -19.64 -20.97
CA LEU A 203 5.23 -20.57 -20.02
C LEU A 203 4.89 -19.87 -18.70
N VAL A 204 5.78 -18.99 -18.21
CA VAL A 204 5.51 -18.15 -17.03
C VAL A 204 4.32 -17.21 -17.29
N ALA A 205 4.25 -16.59 -18.48
CA ALA A 205 3.11 -15.76 -18.87
C ALA A 205 1.81 -16.58 -18.95
N GLY A 206 1.86 -17.77 -19.55
CA GLY A 206 0.71 -18.67 -19.69
C GLY A 206 0.20 -19.19 -18.33
N THR A 207 1.09 -19.53 -17.40
CA THR A 207 0.69 -19.93 -16.03
C THR A 207 0.10 -18.77 -15.23
N THR A 208 0.61 -17.55 -15.42
CA THR A 208 0.02 -16.34 -14.84
C THR A 208 -1.38 -16.10 -15.39
N LEU A 209 -1.56 -16.22 -16.72
CA LEU A 209 -2.87 -16.10 -17.37
C LEU A 209 -3.84 -17.19 -16.91
N LEU A 210 -3.39 -18.44 -16.81
CA LEU A 210 -4.22 -19.55 -16.32
C LEU A 210 -4.65 -19.31 -14.86
N SER A 211 -3.75 -18.84 -14.00
CA SER A 211 -4.09 -18.48 -12.62
C SER A 211 -5.17 -17.41 -12.56
N TRP A 212 -5.07 -16.39 -13.43
CA TRP A 212 -6.13 -15.39 -13.58
C TRP A 212 -7.46 -15.99 -14.04
N LEU A 213 -7.46 -16.85 -15.05
CA LEU A 213 -8.70 -17.49 -15.53
C LEU A 213 -9.35 -18.35 -14.43
N ILE A 214 -8.56 -19.07 -13.63
CA ILE A 214 -9.04 -19.83 -12.47
C ILE A 214 -9.58 -18.88 -11.40
N TYR A 215 -8.88 -17.78 -11.12
CA TYR A 215 -9.34 -16.76 -10.17
C TYR A 215 -10.70 -16.20 -10.57
N GLN A 216 -10.86 -15.83 -11.85
CA GLN A 216 -12.11 -15.31 -12.40
C GLN A 216 -13.24 -16.35 -12.34
N TRP A 217 -12.92 -17.62 -12.60
CA TRP A 217 -13.89 -18.71 -12.46
C TRP A 217 -14.33 -18.93 -11.00
N ALA A 218 -13.39 -18.86 -10.06
CA ALA A 218 -13.66 -19.07 -8.64
C ALA A 218 -14.35 -17.87 -7.98
N ILE A 219 -14.10 -16.65 -8.47
CA ILE A 219 -14.68 -15.40 -7.95
C ILE A 219 -15.19 -14.57 -9.15
N PRO A 220 -16.39 -14.88 -9.68
CA PRO A 220 -16.93 -14.20 -10.87
C PRO A 220 -17.14 -12.68 -10.66
N ASP A 221 -17.69 -12.31 -9.50
CA ASP A 221 -17.98 -10.91 -9.13
C ASP A 221 -16.76 -10.23 -8.49
N ASN A 222 -15.54 -10.54 -8.93
CA ASN A 222 -14.31 -10.00 -8.36
C ASN A 222 -14.13 -8.49 -8.61
N ILE A 223 -13.08 -7.91 -8.01
CA ILE A 223 -12.76 -6.47 -8.07
C ILE A 223 -12.70 -5.90 -9.49
N LEU A 224 -12.28 -6.68 -10.49
CA LEU A 224 -12.28 -6.24 -11.88
C LEU A 224 -13.73 -6.14 -12.40
N SER A 225 -14.55 -7.16 -12.14
CA SER A 225 -15.97 -7.16 -12.46
C SER A 225 -16.73 -6.05 -11.73
N TYR A 226 -16.42 -5.79 -10.46
CA TYR A 226 -16.98 -4.68 -9.68
C TYR A 226 -16.63 -3.33 -10.31
N HIS A 227 -15.35 -3.07 -10.61
CA HIS A 227 -14.94 -1.80 -11.21
C HIS A 227 -15.45 -1.60 -12.64
N LEU A 228 -15.64 -2.69 -13.40
CA LEU A 228 -16.12 -2.63 -14.79
C LEU A 228 -17.65 -2.69 -14.91
N GLY A 229 -18.35 -3.31 -13.95
CA GLY A 229 -19.79 -3.59 -14.00
C GLY A 229 -20.65 -2.57 -13.25
N ASP A 230 -20.17 -2.04 -12.12
CA ASP A 230 -20.95 -1.15 -11.24
C ASP A 230 -20.59 0.34 -11.38
N SER A 231 -19.70 0.72 -12.30
CA SER A 231 -19.36 2.13 -12.50
C SER A 231 -20.57 2.90 -13.08
N PRO A 232 -21.20 3.85 -12.34
CA PRO A 232 -22.36 4.61 -12.80
C PRO A 232 -22.01 5.65 -13.88
N SER A 233 -20.80 5.60 -14.41
CA SER A 233 -20.38 6.38 -15.56
C SER A 233 -19.41 5.52 -16.37
N PRO A 234 -19.85 4.78 -17.40
CA PRO A 234 -18.94 4.56 -18.50
C PRO A 234 -18.52 5.96 -18.94
N ILE A 235 -17.21 6.26 -18.98
CA ILE A 235 -16.74 7.40 -19.78
C ILE A 235 -17.01 7.00 -21.24
N ALA A 236 -18.29 7.09 -21.62
CA ALA A 236 -18.82 6.94 -22.96
C ALA A 236 -18.98 8.32 -23.62
N SER A 237 -18.26 9.33 -23.12
CA SER A 237 -18.12 10.63 -23.77
C SER A 237 -16.62 10.94 -23.89
N GLY A 238 -16.14 11.17 -25.12
CA GLY A 238 -14.73 11.45 -25.39
C GLY A 238 -14.22 12.76 -24.77
N LEU A 239 -15.11 13.60 -24.24
CA LEU A 239 -14.79 14.88 -23.62
C LEU A 239 -14.35 14.75 -22.14
N ASP A 240 -14.87 13.76 -21.41
CA ASP A 240 -14.49 13.51 -19.99
C ASP A 240 -13.19 12.70 -19.84
N ALA A 241 -12.71 12.09 -20.94
CA ALA A 241 -11.51 11.26 -20.94
C ALA A 241 -10.20 12.06 -20.82
N ALA A 242 -10.12 13.24 -21.45
CA ALA A 242 -8.90 14.05 -21.46
C ALA A 242 -8.58 14.72 -20.10
N PRO A 243 -9.56 15.30 -19.38
CA PRO A 243 -9.33 15.79 -18.02
C PRO A 243 -8.88 14.69 -17.06
N LEU A 244 -9.48 13.48 -17.17
CA LEU A 244 -9.08 12.33 -16.36
C LEU A 244 -7.65 11.90 -16.66
N PHE A 245 -7.28 11.79 -17.94
CA PHE A 245 -5.92 11.45 -18.34
C PHE A 245 -4.92 12.47 -17.80
N TYR A 246 -5.20 13.76 -17.99
CA TYR A 246 -4.37 14.84 -17.47
C TYR A 246 -4.19 14.74 -15.95
N GLU A 247 -5.28 14.55 -15.20
CA GLU A 247 -5.22 14.44 -13.75
C GLU A 247 -4.44 13.20 -13.28
N ASN A 248 -4.72 12.03 -13.85
CA ASN A 248 -4.05 10.79 -13.48
C ASN A 248 -2.56 10.82 -13.83
N PHE A 249 -2.21 11.35 -15.00
CA PHE A 249 -0.83 11.46 -15.45
C PHE A 249 -0.04 12.49 -14.64
N ALA A 250 -0.63 13.66 -14.34
CA ALA A 250 -0.02 14.65 -13.46
C ALA A 250 0.19 14.08 -12.05
N THR A 251 -0.83 13.41 -11.49
CA THR A 251 -0.75 12.79 -10.16
C THR A 251 0.31 11.68 -10.13
N TRP A 252 0.43 10.88 -11.19
CA TRP A 252 1.48 9.85 -11.31
C TRP A 252 2.88 10.46 -11.24
N MET A 253 3.12 11.59 -11.89
CA MET A 253 4.40 12.27 -11.80
C MET A 253 4.63 12.88 -10.41
N GLN A 254 3.62 13.49 -9.79
CA GLN A 254 3.72 13.99 -8.41
C GLN A 254 4.10 12.86 -7.43
N VAL A 255 3.47 11.69 -7.56
CA VAL A 255 3.80 10.50 -6.75
C VAL A 255 5.21 9.99 -7.07
N THR A 256 5.62 10.00 -8.35
CA THR A 256 6.98 9.63 -8.77
C THR A 256 8.04 10.55 -8.15
N LEU A 257 7.80 11.87 -8.15
CA LEU A 257 8.68 12.85 -7.50
C LEU A 257 8.75 12.67 -6.00
N GLY A 258 7.70 12.09 -5.39
CA GLY A 258 7.65 11.62 -4.01
C GLY A 258 8.74 10.62 -3.62
N LEU A 259 9.47 10.05 -4.59
CA LEU A 259 10.65 9.21 -4.34
C LEU A 259 11.83 10.00 -3.74
N VAL A 260 11.99 11.26 -4.15
CA VAL A 260 13.17 12.09 -3.82
C VAL A 260 12.76 13.32 -3.02
N VAL A 261 11.54 13.80 -3.24
CA VAL A 261 10.94 14.93 -2.54
C VAL A 261 9.85 14.39 -1.62
N SER A 262 9.52 15.10 -0.54
CA SER A 262 8.39 14.71 0.31
C SER A 262 7.10 14.54 -0.48
N ASP A 263 6.30 13.51 -0.17
CA ASP A 263 4.95 13.32 -0.73
C ASP A 263 4.06 14.56 -0.55
N THR A 264 4.21 15.25 0.58
CA THR A 264 3.50 16.49 0.88
C THR A 264 3.93 17.61 -0.05
N LEU A 265 5.25 17.79 -0.25
CA LEU A 265 5.80 18.79 -1.16
C LEU A 265 5.47 18.48 -2.62
N SER A 266 5.46 17.20 -3.01
CA SER A 266 5.17 16.82 -4.39
C SER A 266 3.71 17.06 -4.77
N GLN A 267 2.79 17.00 -3.80
CA GLN A 267 1.38 17.36 -4.00
C GLN A 267 1.17 18.86 -4.23
N TYR A 268 2.06 19.73 -3.72
CA TYR A 268 2.01 21.17 -3.98
C TYR A 268 2.57 21.58 -5.35
N ILE A 269 3.21 20.66 -6.08
CA ILE A 269 3.70 20.93 -7.44
C ILE A 269 2.49 21.17 -8.35
N PRO A 270 2.40 22.30 -9.08
CA PRO A 270 1.27 22.56 -9.97
C PRO A 270 1.06 21.42 -10.97
N ARG A 271 -0.19 21.00 -11.16
CA ARG A 271 -0.53 19.85 -12.03
C ARG A 271 0.01 20.01 -13.46
N MET A 272 0.02 21.24 -13.99
CA MET A 272 0.57 21.53 -15.32
C MET A 272 2.07 21.22 -15.40
N LEU A 273 2.83 21.64 -14.39
CA LEU A 273 4.26 21.35 -14.30
C LEU A 273 4.50 19.85 -14.13
N ALA A 274 3.74 19.20 -13.25
CA ALA A 274 3.83 17.75 -13.05
C ALA A 274 3.51 16.98 -14.35
N PHE A 275 2.53 17.42 -15.12
CA PHE A 275 2.18 16.83 -16.42
C PHE A 275 3.33 16.95 -17.43
N VAL A 276 3.92 18.14 -17.58
CA VAL A 276 5.07 18.36 -18.48
C VAL A 276 6.28 17.52 -18.06
N LEU A 277 6.57 17.47 -16.75
CA LEU A 277 7.63 16.61 -16.21
C LEU A 277 7.32 15.13 -16.46
N GLY A 278 6.05 14.72 -16.38
CA GLY A 278 5.60 13.38 -16.70
C GLY A 278 5.85 13.02 -18.16
N ILE A 279 5.59 13.94 -19.10
CA ILE A 279 5.86 13.73 -20.53
C ILE A 279 7.36 13.56 -20.75
N ALA A 280 8.17 14.45 -20.16
CA ALA A 280 9.63 14.37 -20.25
C ALA A 280 10.17 13.06 -19.68
N TRP A 281 9.62 12.61 -18.55
CA TRP A 281 9.99 11.36 -17.90
C TRP A 281 9.59 10.14 -18.73
N LEU A 282 8.37 10.13 -19.29
CA LEU A 282 7.92 9.07 -20.20
C LEU A 282 8.78 9.01 -21.47
N ALA A 283 9.09 10.16 -22.07
CA ALA A 283 9.98 10.25 -23.22
C ALA A 283 11.37 9.70 -22.89
N PHE A 284 11.93 10.07 -21.73
CA PHE A 284 13.19 9.49 -21.24
C PHE A 284 13.12 7.97 -21.11
N LEU A 285 12.07 7.43 -20.49
CA LEU A 285 11.90 5.97 -20.33
C LEU A 285 11.82 5.27 -21.69
N VAL A 286 11.05 5.80 -22.64
CA VAL A 286 10.92 5.22 -23.98
C VAL A 286 12.25 5.26 -24.73
N LEU A 287 12.93 6.41 -24.75
CA LEU A 287 14.24 6.55 -25.40
C LEU A 287 15.28 5.62 -24.78
N PHE A 288 15.28 5.49 -23.44
CA PHE A 288 16.14 4.56 -22.73
C PHE A 288 15.84 3.11 -23.13
N LEU A 289 14.57 2.68 -23.12
CA LEU A 289 14.20 1.29 -23.42
C LEU A 289 14.45 0.91 -24.89
N ILE A 290 14.29 1.84 -25.83
CA ILE A 290 14.56 1.59 -27.25
C ILE A 290 16.06 1.59 -27.52
N GLY A 291 16.77 2.63 -27.08
CA GLY A 291 18.19 2.87 -27.43
C GLY A 291 19.21 2.04 -26.65
N HIS A 292 18.81 1.36 -25.56
CA HIS A 292 19.76 0.63 -24.71
C HIS A 292 20.25 -0.68 -25.36
N LYS A 293 21.57 -0.83 -25.45
CA LYS A 293 22.25 -2.06 -25.90
C LYS A 293 22.39 -3.06 -24.75
N ASN A 294 22.49 -4.36 -25.05
CA ASN A 294 22.60 -5.44 -24.04
C ASN A 294 21.44 -5.49 -23.04
N LYS A 295 20.21 -5.48 -23.56
CA LYS A 295 18.95 -5.43 -22.79
C LYS A 295 18.84 -6.54 -21.73
N SER A 296 19.09 -7.79 -22.11
CA SER A 296 18.91 -8.96 -21.22
C SER A 296 19.93 -9.05 -20.07
N GLY A 297 21.15 -8.52 -20.26
CA GLY A 297 22.20 -8.54 -19.24
C GLY A 297 22.14 -7.37 -18.25
N ASN A 298 21.37 -6.32 -18.55
CA ASN A 298 21.37 -5.10 -17.76
C ASN A 298 20.25 -5.06 -16.71
N LYS A 299 20.64 -5.14 -15.44
CA LYS A 299 19.70 -5.12 -14.30
C LYS A 299 18.81 -3.87 -14.27
N ARG A 300 19.35 -2.69 -14.62
CA ARG A 300 18.55 -1.44 -14.66
C ARG A 300 17.54 -1.46 -15.80
N TYR A 301 17.90 -2.04 -16.94
CA TYR A 301 16.98 -2.20 -18.05
C TYR A 301 15.78 -3.07 -17.65
N ALA A 302 16.04 -4.22 -17.01
CA ALA A 302 14.99 -5.11 -16.51
C ALA A 302 14.04 -4.41 -15.51
N LEU A 303 14.60 -3.67 -14.55
CA LEU A 303 13.83 -2.90 -13.54
C LEU A 303 13.00 -1.77 -14.17
N LEU A 304 13.58 -0.97 -15.06
CA LEU A 304 12.87 0.14 -15.72
C LEU A 304 11.81 -0.35 -16.69
N LEU A 305 12.05 -1.46 -17.41
CA LEU A 305 11.04 -2.09 -18.25
C LEU A 305 9.84 -2.54 -17.40
N PHE A 306 10.11 -3.20 -16.28
CA PHE A 306 9.08 -3.63 -15.33
C PHE A 306 8.26 -2.42 -14.86
N GLY A 307 8.92 -1.35 -14.40
CA GLY A 307 8.24 -0.16 -13.90
C GLY A 307 7.43 0.56 -14.97
N THR A 308 7.94 0.61 -16.20
CA THR A 308 7.25 1.25 -17.33
C THR A 308 6.00 0.48 -17.71
N ILE A 309 6.10 -0.86 -17.85
CA ILE A 309 4.94 -1.69 -18.19
C ILE A 309 3.90 -1.67 -17.07
N TYR A 310 4.32 -1.73 -15.81
CA TYR A 310 3.42 -1.55 -14.66
C TYR A 310 2.67 -0.21 -14.72
N SER A 311 3.40 0.90 -14.93
CA SER A 311 2.80 2.24 -14.95
C SER A 311 1.81 2.41 -16.09
N LEU A 312 2.16 1.94 -17.30
CA LEU A 312 1.27 2.00 -18.45
C LEU A 312 0.01 1.16 -18.24
N PHE A 313 0.16 -0.07 -17.70
CA PHE A 313 -0.97 -0.93 -17.39
C PHE A 313 -1.88 -0.31 -16.34
N PHE A 314 -1.31 0.22 -15.26
CA PHE A 314 -2.04 0.87 -14.18
C PHE A 314 -2.77 2.13 -14.65
N LEU A 315 -2.09 3.04 -15.36
CA LEU A 315 -2.72 4.26 -15.89
C LEU A 315 -3.80 3.95 -16.93
N GLY A 316 -3.57 2.94 -17.78
CA GLY A 316 -4.58 2.45 -18.71
C GLY A 316 -5.81 1.92 -17.99
N PHE A 317 -5.62 1.17 -16.89
CA PHE A 317 -6.73 0.69 -16.06
C PHE A 317 -7.51 1.84 -15.41
N GLN A 318 -6.83 2.80 -14.78
CA GLN A 318 -7.47 3.98 -14.18
C GLN A 318 -8.27 4.79 -15.20
N GLN A 319 -7.72 4.94 -16.42
CA GLN A 319 -8.41 5.61 -17.52
C GLN A 319 -9.66 4.84 -17.97
N TRP A 320 -9.56 3.51 -18.07
CA TRP A 320 -10.66 2.66 -18.53
C TRP A 320 -11.80 2.58 -17.49
N SER A 321 -11.46 2.50 -16.21
CA SER A 321 -12.44 2.41 -15.12
C SER A 321 -13.00 3.76 -14.68
N GLY A 322 -12.41 4.88 -15.10
CA GLY A 322 -12.83 6.22 -14.68
C GLY A 322 -12.35 6.62 -13.28
N PHE A 323 -11.43 5.86 -12.68
CA PHE A 323 -10.90 6.11 -11.35
C PHE A 323 -9.71 7.08 -11.34
N ARG A 324 -9.51 7.72 -10.19
CA ARG A 324 -8.44 8.69 -9.89
C ARG A 324 -7.52 8.21 -8.77
N GLU A 325 -7.41 6.91 -8.55
CA GLU A 325 -6.71 6.32 -7.40
C GLU A 325 -5.19 6.22 -7.61
N VAL A 326 -4.56 7.29 -8.09
CA VAL A 326 -3.11 7.36 -8.30
C VAL A 326 -2.43 7.85 -7.01
N ASN A 327 -1.82 6.93 -6.26
CA ASN A 327 -1.15 7.24 -5.00
C ASN A 327 0.05 6.31 -4.76
N TYR A 328 0.81 6.52 -3.67
CA TYR A 328 1.99 5.70 -3.39
C TYR A 328 1.66 4.22 -3.14
N ARG A 329 0.47 3.92 -2.61
CA ARG A 329 -0.01 2.55 -2.34
C ARG A 329 -0.38 1.83 -3.63
N THR A 330 -0.91 2.51 -4.63
CA THR A 330 -1.20 1.91 -5.94
C THR A 330 0.02 1.89 -6.86
N LEU A 331 0.98 2.82 -6.69
CA LEU A 331 2.19 2.91 -7.52
C LEU A 331 3.44 2.23 -6.94
N PHE A 332 3.40 1.65 -5.73
CA PHE A 332 4.62 1.13 -5.10
C PHE A 332 5.43 0.12 -5.94
N PRO A 333 4.84 -0.77 -6.78
CA PRO A 333 5.64 -1.68 -7.60
C PRO A 333 6.57 -0.92 -8.55
N TYR A 334 6.09 0.19 -9.11
CA TYR A 334 6.88 1.10 -9.94
C TYR A 334 7.88 1.91 -9.11
N LEU A 335 7.46 2.50 -7.98
CA LEU A 335 8.32 3.29 -7.10
C LEU A 335 9.52 2.47 -6.61
N LEU A 336 9.28 1.20 -6.26
CA LEU A 336 10.30 0.25 -5.85
C LEU A 336 11.41 0.11 -6.90
N VAL A 337 11.04 -0.29 -8.12
CA VAL A 337 12.02 -0.57 -9.18
C VAL A 337 12.71 0.68 -9.73
N VAL A 338 12.03 1.83 -9.74
CA VAL A 338 12.63 3.11 -10.13
C VAL A 338 13.63 3.57 -9.07
N SER A 339 13.30 3.46 -7.76
CA SER A 339 14.24 3.83 -6.70
C SER A 339 15.51 2.98 -6.75
N TRP A 340 15.39 1.67 -6.98
CA TRP A 340 16.54 0.77 -7.11
C TRP A 340 17.34 1.06 -8.38
N SER A 341 16.67 1.36 -9.49
CA SER A 341 17.34 1.75 -10.74
C SER A 341 18.13 3.05 -10.57
N LEU A 342 17.59 4.02 -9.82
CA LEU A 342 18.27 5.26 -9.46
C LEU A 342 19.54 4.98 -8.65
N TRP A 343 19.47 4.17 -7.60
CA TRP A 343 20.65 3.82 -6.80
C TRP A 343 21.72 3.11 -7.62
N LEU A 344 21.34 2.13 -8.43
CA LEU A 344 22.27 1.44 -9.34
C LEU A 344 22.91 2.41 -10.35
N PHE A 345 22.15 3.41 -10.83
CA PHE A 345 22.68 4.46 -11.69
C PHE A 345 23.69 5.35 -10.96
N LEU A 346 23.35 5.87 -9.78
CA LEU A 346 24.21 6.75 -8.99
C LEU A 346 25.53 6.06 -8.57
N LEU A 347 25.44 4.78 -8.19
CA LEU A 347 26.62 3.96 -7.88
C LEU A 347 27.51 3.76 -9.11
N ARG A 348 26.91 3.50 -10.29
CA ARG A 348 27.66 3.29 -11.54
C ARG A 348 28.38 4.56 -12.02
N ILE A 349 27.75 5.73 -11.92
CA ILE A 349 28.38 6.99 -12.34
C ILE A 349 29.45 7.49 -11.37
N LYS A 350 29.66 6.80 -10.23
CA LYS A 350 30.66 7.11 -9.20
C LYS A 350 30.60 8.58 -8.73
N ARG A 351 29.39 9.12 -8.53
CA ARG A 351 29.17 10.48 -8.01
C ARG A 351 28.72 10.44 -6.55
N PRO A 352 29.64 10.32 -5.58
CA PRO A 352 29.29 10.11 -4.17
C PRO A 352 28.49 11.27 -3.57
N LYS A 353 28.73 12.51 -4.04
CA LYS A 353 27.96 13.70 -3.61
C LYS A 353 26.49 13.61 -3.98
N MET A 354 26.17 13.17 -5.20
CA MET A 354 24.78 12.99 -5.65
C MET A 354 24.11 11.84 -4.91
N LEU A 355 24.84 10.74 -4.69
CA LEU A 355 24.35 9.61 -3.90
C LEU A 355 24.01 10.04 -2.48
N LEU A 356 24.90 10.81 -1.83
CA LEU A 356 24.69 11.33 -0.49
C LEU A 356 23.52 12.30 -0.43
N LEU A 357 23.40 13.22 -1.40
CA LEU A 357 22.28 14.16 -1.48
C LEU A 357 20.95 13.41 -1.53
N VAL A 358 20.82 12.41 -2.42
CA VAL A 358 19.60 11.60 -2.53
C VAL A 358 19.34 10.85 -1.22
N ALA A 359 20.37 10.27 -0.59
CA ALA A 359 20.22 9.56 0.68
C ALA A 359 19.69 10.47 1.79
N LEU A 360 20.24 11.70 1.90
CA LEU A 360 19.82 12.69 2.88
C LEU A 360 18.41 13.22 2.61
N LEU A 361 18.02 13.42 1.34
CA LEU A 361 16.67 13.85 0.99
C LEU A 361 15.63 12.80 1.35
N VAL A 362 15.86 11.54 0.96
CA VAL A 362 14.97 10.41 1.27
C VAL A 362 14.85 10.21 2.78
N ALA A 363 15.99 10.19 3.47
CA ALA A 363 16.00 9.97 4.91
C ALA A 363 15.44 11.15 5.70
N GLY A 364 15.82 12.38 5.34
CA GLY A 364 15.32 13.60 5.98
C GLY A 364 13.80 13.69 5.88
N HIS A 365 13.24 13.46 4.70
CA HIS A 365 11.78 13.40 4.54
C HIS A 365 11.16 12.30 5.42
N THR A 366 11.75 11.12 5.44
CA THR A 366 11.22 9.99 6.22
C THR A 366 11.24 10.26 7.73
N LEU A 367 12.34 10.83 8.24
CA LEU A 367 12.47 11.21 9.65
C LEU A 367 11.46 12.30 10.03
N VAL A 368 11.26 13.30 9.17
CA VAL A 368 10.19 14.30 9.36
C VAL A 368 8.82 13.64 9.38
N GLY A 369 8.57 12.68 8.48
CA GLY A 369 7.33 11.89 8.49
C GLY A 369 7.10 11.17 9.81
N HIS A 370 8.12 10.52 10.39
CA HIS A 370 8.03 9.92 11.71
C HIS A 370 7.78 10.96 12.81
N LEU A 371 8.47 12.10 12.79
CA LEU A 371 8.25 13.17 13.77
C LEU A 371 6.82 13.69 13.72
N LEU A 372 6.31 14.00 12.53
CA LEU A 372 4.93 14.45 12.33
C LEU A 372 3.91 13.39 12.77
N LEU A 373 4.19 12.12 12.52
CA LEU A 373 3.35 11.02 13.00
C LEU A 373 3.30 10.98 14.54
N TRP A 374 4.44 11.20 15.21
CA TRP A 374 4.52 11.19 16.67
C TRP A 374 3.82 12.39 17.33
N GLN A 375 3.66 13.49 16.59
CA GLN A 375 2.91 14.68 17.02
C GLN A 375 1.40 14.53 16.87
N ARG A 376 0.91 13.49 16.16
CA ARG A 376 -0.54 13.27 16.03
C ARG A 376 -1.12 12.79 17.35
N GLU A 377 -2.26 13.37 17.72
CA GLU A 377 -3.03 12.96 18.89
C GLU A 377 -3.60 11.55 18.73
N ASP A 378 -4.07 11.23 17.52
CA ASP A 378 -4.64 9.92 17.20
C ASP A 378 -4.01 9.36 15.91
N VAL A 379 -3.74 8.06 15.90
CA VAL A 379 -3.19 7.34 14.76
C VAL A 379 -3.93 6.01 14.62
N ALA A 380 -4.67 5.87 13.52
CA ALA A 380 -5.34 4.64 13.10
C ALA A 380 -4.37 3.45 13.09
N SER A 381 -4.35 2.69 14.19
CA SER A 381 -3.27 1.75 14.45
C SER A 381 -3.71 0.54 15.26
N LEU A 382 -2.98 -0.56 15.09
CA LEU A 382 -3.30 -1.83 15.72
C LEU A 382 -3.14 -1.79 17.24
N VAL A 383 -2.18 -1.01 17.76
CA VAL A 383 -1.99 -0.84 19.21
C VAL A 383 -3.19 -0.15 19.83
N GLU A 384 -3.72 0.88 19.18
CA GLU A 384 -4.89 1.60 19.66
C GLU A 384 -6.15 0.71 19.64
N ALA A 385 -6.38 -0.01 18.53
CA ALA A 385 -7.47 -0.97 18.43
C ALA A 385 -7.36 -2.09 19.48
N ARG A 386 -6.14 -2.55 19.79
CA ARG A 386 -5.88 -3.54 20.85
C ARG A 386 -6.18 -2.97 22.24
N SER A 387 -5.74 -1.75 22.51
CA SER A 387 -6.02 -1.07 23.79
C SER A 387 -7.53 -0.97 24.01
N PHE A 388 -8.28 -0.53 23.00
CA PHE A 388 -9.74 -0.52 23.05
C PHE A 388 -10.33 -1.93 23.23
N HIS A 389 -9.82 -2.94 22.52
CA HIS A 389 -10.32 -4.31 22.58
C HIS A 389 -10.31 -4.91 24.00
N HIS A 390 -9.37 -4.48 24.83
CA HIS A 390 -9.21 -4.91 26.23
C HIS A 390 -9.79 -3.91 27.26
N SER A 391 -10.42 -2.83 26.81
CA SER A 391 -10.99 -1.79 27.67
C SER A 391 -12.32 -2.20 28.32
N ASP A 392 -12.66 -1.56 29.43
CA ASP A 392 -13.99 -1.66 30.06
C ASP A 392 -15.08 -1.04 29.18
N LEU A 393 -14.75 0.04 28.47
CA LEU A 393 -15.62 0.68 27.49
C LEU A 393 -16.17 -0.32 26.45
N LYS A 394 -15.31 -1.21 25.93
CA LYS A 394 -15.75 -2.26 25.01
C LYS A 394 -16.76 -3.20 25.66
N ARG A 395 -16.58 -3.57 26.93
CA ARG A 395 -17.54 -4.41 27.67
C ARG A 395 -18.87 -3.69 27.88
N ASN A 396 -18.83 -2.40 28.22
CA ASN A 396 -20.02 -1.56 28.38
C ASN A 396 -20.85 -1.53 27.09
N ILE A 397 -20.21 -1.27 25.94
CA ILE A 397 -20.86 -1.28 24.63
C ILE A 397 -21.39 -2.69 24.28
N VAL A 398 -20.63 -3.76 24.53
CA VAL A 398 -21.11 -5.15 24.29
C VAL A 398 -22.37 -5.45 25.10
N ASN A 399 -22.42 -5.01 26.36
CA ASN A 399 -23.58 -5.21 27.22
C ASN A 399 -24.81 -4.45 26.69
N LEU A 400 -24.63 -3.23 26.18
CA LEU A 400 -25.69 -2.44 25.53
C LEU A 400 -26.22 -3.12 24.26
N LEU A 401 -25.33 -3.75 23.49
CA LEU A 401 -25.64 -4.35 22.19
C LEU A 401 -26.03 -5.85 22.27
N LYS A 402 -26.01 -6.46 23.45
CA LYS A 402 -26.17 -7.91 23.62
C LYS A 402 -27.50 -8.40 23.03
N GLY A 403 -27.41 -9.27 22.03
CA GLY A 403 -28.58 -9.84 21.34
C GLY A 403 -29.22 -8.93 20.28
N LYS A 404 -28.66 -7.75 20.00
CA LYS A 404 -29.27 -6.73 19.13
C LYS A 404 -28.49 -6.60 17.81
N ARG A 405 -29.20 -6.46 16.68
CA ARG A 405 -28.61 -6.10 15.38
C ARG A 405 -28.72 -4.60 15.21
N ILE A 406 -27.72 -3.88 15.73
CA ILE A 406 -27.68 -2.41 15.79
C ILE A 406 -26.34 -1.96 15.24
N GLU A 407 -26.36 -0.88 14.47
CA GLU A 407 -25.16 -0.23 13.92
C GLU A 407 -24.43 0.55 15.02
N ILE A 408 -23.10 0.67 14.90
CA ILE A 408 -22.30 1.54 15.75
C ILE A 408 -21.84 2.70 14.88
N ARG A 409 -22.32 3.92 15.16
CA ARG A 409 -21.81 5.14 14.52
C ARG A 409 -20.79 5.81 15.43
N THR A 410 -19.61 6.15 14.91
CA THR A 410 -18.51 6.70 15.74
C THR A 410 -17.63 7.70 15.00
N ASP A 411 -17.02 8.62 15.74
CA ASP A 411 -15.99 9.55 15.27
C ASP A 411 -14.63 8.89 15.07
N TYR A 412 -14.39 7.70 15.67
CA TYR A 412 -13.15 6.93 15.56
C TYR A 412 -13.38 5.46 15.19
N PRO A 413 -13.84 5.16 13.97
CA PRO A 413 -14.15 3.79 13.56
C PRO A 413 -12.96 2.83 13.69
N GLU A 414 -11.72 3.32 13.53
CA GLU A 414 -10.48 2.55 13.60
C GLU A 414 -10.21 1.95 14.98
N LYS A 415 -10.69 2.57 16.06
CA LYS A 415 -10.55 2.03 17.44
C LYS A 415 -11.48 0.85 17.68
N LEU A 416 -12.68 0.88 17.09
CA LEU A 416 -13.78 -0.06 17.38
C LEU A 416 -13.83 -1.22 16.39
N MET A 417 -13.44 -0.99 15.14
CA MET A 417 -13.76 -1.87 14.02
C MET A 417 -13.26 -3.31 14.20
N LEU A 418 -12.08 -3.52 14.79
CA LEU A 418 -11.55 -4.88 15.04
C LEU A 418 -12.23 -5.57 16.23
N SER A 419 -12.92 -4.82 17.08
CA SER A 419 -13.62 -5.34 18.27
C SER A 419 -15.08 -5.71 18.01
N TYR A 420 -15.72 -5.12 16.99
CA TYR A 420 -17.12 -5.37 16.60
C TYR A 420 -17.23 -5.85 15.16
N ARG A 421 -16.65 -7.03 14.88
CA ARG A 421 -16.53 -7.57 13.53
C ARG A 421 -17.86 -8.02 12.93
N ASP A 422 -18.81 -8.38 13.79
CA ASP A 422 -20.18 -8.80 13.47
C ASP A 422 -21.16 -7.62 13.37
N LYS A 423 -20.70 -6.40 13.65
CA LYS A 423 -21.50 -5.17 13.57
C LYS A 423 -20.98 -4.27 12.46
N GLU A 424 -21.87 -3.46 11.94
CA GLU A 424 -21.49 -2.36 11.08
C GLU A 424 -21.00 -1.19 11.95
N VAL A 425 -19.73 -0.83 11.77
CA VAL A 425 -19.12 0.34 12.43
C VAL A 425 -18.98 1.41 11.36
N ILE A 426 -19.80 2.45 11.47
CA ILE A 426 -19.93 3.51 10.47
C ILE A 426 -19.33 4.80 11.04
N ARG A 427 -18.68 5.58 10.19
CA ARG A 427 -18.16 6.89 10.58
C ARG A 427 -19.29 7.89 10.75
N LEU A 428 -19.35 8.55 11.90
CA LEU A 428 -20.43 9.47 12.28
C LEU A 428 -20.38 10.81 11.54
N ASP A 429 -19.18 11.29 11.22
CA ASP A 429 -18.93 12.59 10.58
C ASP A 429 -17.76 12.48 9.59
N PRO A 430 -17.96 11.94 8.38
CA PRO A 430 -16.89 11.89 7.41
C PRO A 430 -16.66 13.30 6.83
N ALA A 431 -15.55 13.95 7.17
CA ALA A 431 -15.13 15.21 6.52
C ALA A 431 -14.89 15.05 5.00
N PHE A 432 -14.76 13.81 4.54
CA PHE A 432 -14.47 13.44 3.16
C PHE A 432 -15.35 12.27 2.71
N ALA A 433 -15.79 12.30 1.47
CA ALA A 433 -16.35 11.12 0.80
C ALA A 433 -15.33 10.52 -0.16
N PHE A 434 -15.29 9.19 -0.23
CA PHE A 434 -14.46 8.50 -1.22
C PHE A 434 -15.22 8.41 -2.54
N ILE A 435 -14.86 9.25 -3.52
CA ILE A 435 -15.51 9.36 -4.82
C ILE A 435 -14.48 9.04 -5.90
N ASN A 436 -14.80 8.07 -6.77
CA ASN A 436 -13.96 7.67 -7.91
C ASN A 436 -12.47 7.44 -7.55
N GLY A 437 -12.17 6.88 -6.38
CA GLY A 437 -10.79 6.61 -5.96
C GLY A 437 -10.08 7.74 -5.21
N LYS A 438 -10.75 8.85 -4.90
CA LYS A 438 -10.18 9.97 -4.11
C LYS A 438 -11.09 10.37 -2.95
N ASN A 439 -10.46 10.80 -1.86
CA ASN A 439 -11.15 11.45 -0.76
C ASN A 439 -11.41 12.91 -1.14
N GLU A 440 -12.66 13.25 -1.41
CA GLU A 440 -13.12 14.60 -1.73
C GLU A 440 -13.79 15.20 -0.48
N PRO A 441 -13.49 16.46 -0.12
CA PRO A 441 -14.12 17.10 1.03
C PRO A 441 -15.64 17.19 0.81
N LEU A 442 -16.41 16.85 1.84
CA LEU A 442 -17.85 16.99 1.77
C LEU A 442 -18.26 18.46 1.86
N ALA A 443 -19.26 18.84 1.06
CA ALA A 443 -19.89 20.14 1.17
C ALA A 443 -20.57 20.28 2.56
N PRO A 444 -20.62 21.48 3.15
CA PRO A 444 -21.24 21.71 4.47
C PRO A 444 -22.65 21.13 4.60
N ASP A 445 -23.48 21.31 3.57
CA ASP A 445 -24.86 20.82 3.58
C ASP A 445 -24.95 19.29 3.63
N LYS A 446 -24.03 18.58 2.94
CA LYS A 446 -23.95 17.11 2.99
C LYS A 446 -23.46 16.60 4.34
N MET A 447 -22.56 17.33 5.00
CA MET A 447 -22.15 16.99 6.37
C MET A 447 -23.31 17.14 7.35
N LEU A 448 -24.13 18.18 7.20
CA LEU A 448 -25.35 18.37 8.00
C LEU A 448 -26.38 17.26 7.74
N GLU A 449 -26.57 16.87 6.48
CA GLU A 449 -27.46 15.77 6.11
C GLU A 449 -27.05 14.45 6.79
N GLN A 450 -25.76 14.10 6.74
CA GLN A 450 -25.25 12.88 7.40
C GLN A 450 -25.34 12.91 8.92
N ARG A 451 -25.18 14.10 9.53
CA ARG A 451 -25.42 14.29 10.97
C ARG A 451 -26.88 14.05 11.32
N GLN A 452 -27.79 14.61 10.52
CA GLN A 452 -29.22 14.41 10.72
C GLN A 452 -29.63 12.95 10.51
N GLU A 453 -29.06 12.28 9.50
CA GLU A 453 -29.26 10.85 9.29
C GLU A 453 -28.80 10.04 10.49
N SER A 454 -27.61 10.34 11.03
CA SER A 454 -27.06 9.66 12.21
C SER A 454 -27.93 9.89 13.46
N LEU A 455 -28.42 11.11 13.65
CA LEU A 455 -29.37 11.42 14.73
C LEU A 455 -30.69 10.66 14.53
N ASN A 456 -31.22 10.59 13.32
CA ASN A 456 -32.44 9.85 13.02
C ASN A 456 -32.26 8.35 13.32
N SER A 457 -31.14 7.74 12.91
CA SER A 457 -30.83 6.34 13.22
C SER A 457 -30.70 6.09 14.74
N LEU A 458 -30.08 7.03 15.47
CA LEU A 458 -30.04 6.99 16.93
C LEU A 458 -31.46 6.98 17.49
N MET A 459 -32.29 7.96 17.12
CA MET A 459 -33.65 8.13 17.65
C MET A 459 -34.59 6.97 17.31
N GLN A 460 -34.40 6.35 16.13
CA GLN A 460 -35.12 5.15 15.71
C GLN A 460 -34.66 3.87 16.44
N GLY A 461 -33.58 3.93 17.22
CA GLY A 461 -33.01 2.78 17.91
C GLY A 461 -32.31 1.79 16.99
N THR A 462 -31.99 2.20 15.75
CA THR A 462 -31.27 1.38 14.76
C THR A 462 -29.75 1.55 14.85
N ALA A 463 -29.28 2.59 15.53
CA ALA A 463 -27.86 2.83 15.81
C ALA A 463 -27.59 3.21 17.27
N VAL A 464 -26.39 2.89 17.74
CA VAL A 464 -25.76 3.48 18.93
C VAL A 464 -24.65 4.40 18.44
N ILE A 465 -24.53 5.57 19.08
CA ILE A 465 -23.46 6.53 18.77
C ILE A 465 -22.38 6.43 19.86
N VAL A 466 -21.13 6.22 19.46
CA VAL A 466 -19.96 6.18 20.37
C VAL A 466 -18.99 7.28 19.96
N LEU A 467 -18.77 8.25 20.85
CA LEU A 467 -17.98 9.45 20.60
C LEU A 467 -16.79 9.52 21.54
N PHE A 468 -15.57 9.48 21.00
CA PHE A 468 -14.35 9.67 21.81
C PHE A 468 -14.00 11.15 21.99
N LYS A 469 -14.37 12.00 21.03
CA LYS A 469 -14.21 13.46 21.11
C LYS A 469 -15.54 14.14 20.75
N PRO A 470 -16.54 14.13 21.68
CA PRO A 470 -17.85 14.70 21.40
C PRO A 470 -17.76 16.21 21.18
N ASP A 471 -18.28 16.68 20.04
CA ASP A 471 -18.41 18.10 19.73
C ASP A 471 -19.61 18.74 20.45
N THR A 472 -19.80 20.06 20.26
CA THR A 472 -20.89 20.80 20.90
C THR A 472 -22.26 20.28 20.50
N PHE A 473 -22.43 19.82 19.26
CA PHE A 473 -23.71 19.30 18.76
C PHE A 473 -24.09 18.02 19.49
N TRP A 474 -23.20 17.04 19.54
CA TRP A 474 -23.49 15.76 20.18
C TRP A 474 -23.65 15.89 21.71
N LYS A 475 -22.97 16.85 22.34
CA LYS A 475 -23.19 17.19 23.75
C LYS A 475 -24.60 17.73 24.00
N GLN A 476 -25.13 18.57 23.12
CA GLN A 476 -26.52 19.05 23.20
C GLN A 476 -27.54 17.93 22.97
N VAL A 477 -27.27 17.03 22.00
CA VAL A 477 -28.12 15.84 21.78
C VAL A 477 -28.20 14.97 23.04
N ALA A 478 -27.10 14.84 23.79
CA ALA A 478 -27.05 14.10 25.04
C ALA A 478 -27.89 14.71 26.18
N GLU A 479 -28.37 15.94 26.05
CA GLU A 479 -29.27 16.60 27.01
C GLU A 479 -30.74 16.36 26.67
N ASN A 480 -31.04 15.78 25.51
CA ASN A 480 -32.40 15.46 25.11
C ASN A 480 -32.99 14.33 25.98
N PRO A 481 -34.19 14.50 26.59
CA PRO A 481 -34.81 13.48 27.43
C PRO A 481 -35.08 12.13 26.74
N SER A 482 -35.22 12.12 25.41
CA SER A 482 -35.45 10.90 24.63
C SER A 482 -34.17 10.11 24.30
N VAL A 483 -33.00 10.65 24.65
CA VAL A 483 -31.69 10.04 24.42
C VAL A 483 -31.10 9.66 25.77
N HIS A 484 -30.79 8.38 25.94
CA HIS A 484 -29.97 7.94 27.06
C HIS A 484 -28.50 8.13 26.74
N ARG A 485 -27.73 8.49 27.77
CA ARG A 485 -26.28 8.66 27.69
C ARG A 485 -25.55 7.82 28.72
N LEU A 486 -24.43 7.25 28.32
CA LEU A 486 -23.43 6.68 29.21
C LEU A 486 -22.12 7.45 29.00
N ILE A 487 -21.49 7.86 30.09
CA ILE A 487 -20.20 8.58 30.07
C ILE A 487 -19.16 7.65 30.70
N ASP A 488 -18.09 7.38 29.95
CA ASP A 488 -16.96 6.55 30.38
C ASP A 488 -15.65 7.31 30.08
N GLY A 489 -15.12 7.98 31.11
CA GLY A 489 -14.05 8.95 30.94
C GLY A 489 -14.47 10.11 30.04
N GLU A 490 -13.69 10.37 28.98
CA GLU A 490 -14.00 11.40 27.97
C GLU A 490 -14.95 10.88 26.87
N THR A 491 -15.28 9.58 26.87
CA THR A 491 -16.12 8.97 25.84
C THR A 491 -17.59 9.13 26.19
N LEU A 492 -18.38 9.55 25.20
CA LEU A 492 -19.84 9.68 25.26
C LEU A 492 -20.50 8.59 24.41
N ILE A 493 -21.34 7.77 25.03
CA ILE A 493 -22.18 6.79 24.33
C ILE A 493 -23.63 7.26 24.38
N LEU A 494 -24.27 7.37 23.21
CA LEU A 494 -25.68 7.75 23.08
C LEU A 494 -26.48 6.57 22.52
N TYR A 495 -27.64 6.33 23.11
CA TYR A 495 -28.60 5.34 22.63
C TYR A 495 -30.03 5.83 22.92
N SER A 496 -30.99 5.47 22.07
CA SER A 496 -32.37 5.90 22.27
C SER A 496 -33.05 5.17 23.43
N ALA A 497 -34.01 5.84 24.07
CA ALA A 497 -34.96 5.18 24.97
C ALA A 497 -35.84 4.12 24.28
N SER A 498 -36.01 4.23 22.96
CA SER A 498 -36.72 3.26 22.12
C SER A 498 -35.86 2.07 21.69
N LEU A 499 -34.61 1.95 22.16
CA LEU A 499 -33.76 0.80 21.87
C LEU A 499 -34.53 -0.47 22.23
N PRO A 500 -34.79 -1.40 21.27
CA PRO A 500 -35.61 -2.58 21.53
C PRO A 500 -34.99 -3.34 22.70
N LYS A 501 -35.80 -3.63 23.74
CA LYS A 501 -35.32 -4.18 25.02
C LYS A 501 -34.62 -5.52 24.83
#